data_AF-A0A7V9U1N6-F1
#
_entry.id   AF-A0A7V9U1N6-F1
#
_cell.length_a   1.000
_cell.length_b   1.000
_cell.length_c   1.000
_cell.angle_alpha   90.00
_cell.angle_beta   90.00
_cell.angle_gamma   90.00
#
_symmetry.space_group_name_H-M   'P 1'
#
loop_
_entity.id
_entity.type
_entity.pdbx_description
1 polymer ?
#
loop_
_entity_poly.entity_id
_entity_poly.type
_entity_poly.pdbx_seq_one_letter_code
_entity_poly.pdbx_strand_id
1 'polypeptide(L)'
;MAKRYASTGQDAACAASPGTTALTVVSAATVRPELYDVVTGYSGTPADNALRFQLMRFTAAGTVTAVVAIALDPADPAALATSGENASVEPTYTAASELLDIALNQRATFRWVAAPNGELVAPATAANGIGSRSFHASYTGANEVTFHWNE
;
A
#
# COMPACT_ATOMS: atom_id res chain seq x y z
N MET A 1 3.91 16.77 17.39
CA MET A 1 4.57 15.78 16.50
C MET A 1 3.61 15.49 15.34
N ALA A 2 4.10 15.04 14.19
CA ALA A 2 3.21 14.54 13.14
C ALA A 2 2.44 13.32 13.68
N LYS A 3 1.14 13.22 13.39
CA LYS A 3 0.33 12.11 13.88
C LYS A 3 0.68 10.88 13.07
N ARG A 4 0.67 9.71 13.72
CA ARG A 4 1.16 8.48 13.12
C ARG A 4 0.08 7.43 13.10
N TYR A 5 -0.06 6.79 11.95
CA TYR A 5 -1.06 5.77 11.76
C TYR A 5 -0.46 4.54 11.08
N ALA A 6 -1.17 3.42 11.24
CA ALA A 6 -0.91 2.18 10.52
C ALA A 6 -2.20 1.62 9.93
N SER A 7 -2.07 0.99 8.77
CA SER A 7 -3.09 0.09 8.22
C SER A 7 -2.43 -1.17 7.72
N THR A 8 -3.14 -2.28 7.91
CA THR A 8 -2.76 -3.61 7.40
C THR A 8 -3.87 -4.10 6.51
N GLY A 9 -3.50 -4.76 5.42
CA GLY A 9 -4.46 -5.42 4.54
C GLY A 9 -3.80 -6.33 3.54
N GLN A 10 -4.60 -6.94 2.67
CA GLN A 10 -4.13 -7.87 1.66
C GLN A 10 -4.97 -7.82 0.38
N ASP A 11 -4.43 -8.32 -0.73
CA ASP A 11 -5.24 -8.71 -1.88
C ASP A 11 -5.84 -10.11 -1.68
N ALA A 12 -6.91 -10.45 -2.39
CA ALA A 12 -7.48 -11.80 -2.32
C ALA A 12 -6.55 -12.85 -2.94
N ALA A 13 -5.87 -12.47 -4.03
CA ALA A 13 -4.85 -13.25 -4.69
C ALA A 13 -4.01 -12.32 -5.57
N CYS A 14 -2.71 -12.60 -5.63
CA CYS A 14 -1.81 -12.00 -6.60
C CYS A 14 -2.33 -12.29 -8.02
N ALA A 15 -2.48 -11.25 -8.83
CA ALA A 15 -2.92 -11.37 -10.22
C ALA A 15 -1.73 -11.29 -11.20
N ALA A 16 -1.96 -11.63 -12.46
CA ALA A 16 -1.00 -11.33 -13.52
C ALA A 16 -0.84 -9.82 -13.68
N SER A 17 0.28 -9.38 -14.27
CA SER A 17 0.55 -7.97 -14.55
C SER A 17 -0.65 -7.30 -15.23
N PRO A 18 -1.13 -6.15 -14.75
CA PRO A 18 -0.42 -5.25 -13.83
C PRO A 18 -0.64 -5.51 -12.33
N GLY A 19 -1.33 -6.59 -11.97
CA GLY A 19 -1.57 -6.98 -10.57
C GLY A 19 -2.80 -6.35 -9.94
N THR A 20 -3.10 -6.78 -8.72
CA THR A 20 -4.19 -6.28 -7.89
C THR A 20 -3.63 -5.40 -6.76
N THR A 21 -4.39 -4.38 -6.37
CA THR A 21 -4.00 -3.53 -5.24
C THR A 21 -4.33 -4.20 -3.90
N ALA A 22 -3.30 -4.48 -3.10
CA ALA A 22 -3.45 -5.11 -1.79
C ALA A 22 -3.85 -4.11 -0.69
N LEU A 23 -3.25 -2.91 -0.68
CA LEU A 23 -3.52 -1.87 0.32
C LEU A 23 -3.32 -0.49 -0.29
N THR A 24 -4.13 0.46 0.15
CA THR A 24 -4.05 1.87 -0.24
C THR A 24 -3.99 2.79 0.98
N VAL A 25 -3.29 3.90 0.83
CA VAL A 25 -3.54 5.12 1.62
C VAL A 25 -4.02 6.20 0.66
N VAL A 26 -5.23 6.69 0.90
CA VAL A 26 -5.92 7.68 0.08
C VAL A 26 -5.95 9.00 0.83
N SER A 27 -5.39 10.03 0.21
CA SER A 27 -5.33 11.37 0.71
C SER A 27 -6.69 12.07 0.72
N ALA A 28 -6.83 13.08 1.58
CA ALA A 28 -7.92 14.05 1.55
C ALA A 28 -7.40 15.42 1.09
N ALA A 29 -8.29 16.36 0.79
CA ALA A 29 -7.90 17.68 0.27
C ALA A 29 -7.05 18.52 1.26
N THR A 30 -7.00 18.14 2.54
CA THR A 30 -6.35 18.90 3.62
C THR A 30 -5.11 18.22 4.20
N VAL A 31 -4.77 17.01 3.77
CA VAL A 31 -3.67 16.22 4.34
C VAL A 31 -2.77 15.64 3.26
N ARG A 32 -1.54 15.30 3.62
CA ARG A 32 -0.57 14.66 2.74
C ARG A 32 -0.03 13.44 3.45
N PRO A 33 -0.60 12.23 3.27
CA PRO A 33 -0.05 11.07 3.93
C PRO A 33 1.38 10.80 3.44
N GLU A 34 2.29 10.63 4.39
CA GLU A 34 3.72 10.42 4.17
C GLU A 34 4.10 9.02 4.65
N LEU A 35 4.22 8.08 3.72
CA LEU A 35 4.52 6.68 4.00
C LEU A 35 6.01 6.54 4.36
N TYR A 36 6.29 6.04 5.57
CA TYR A 36 7.64 5.92 6.11
C TYR A 36 8.06 4.47 6.41
N ASP A 37 7.12 3.53 6.49
CA ASP A 37 7.41 2.11 6.68
C ASP A 37 6.43 1.26 5.88
N VAL A 38 6.97 0.27 5.17
CA VAL A 38 6.18 -0.73 4.43
C VAL A 38 6.74 -2.10 4.73
N VAL A 39 5.90 -2.96 5.30
CA VAL A 39 6.17 -4.39 5.46
C VAL A 39 5.31 -5.13 4.45
N THR A 40 5.92 -6.02 3.66
CA THR A 40 5.22 -6.82 2.64
C THR A 40 5.67 -8.27 2.69
N GLY A 41 4.73 -9.18 2.50
CA GLY A 41 4.96 -10.63 2.44
C GLY A 41 3.90 -11.31 1.58
N TYR A 42 4.04 -12.62 1.40
CA TYR A 42 3.09 -13.42 0.64
C TYR A 42 2.66 -14.64 1.44
N SER A 43 1.35 -14.88 1.50
CA SER A 43 0.78 -16.10 2.08
C SER A 43 0.26 -17.02 0.98
N GLY A 44 0.37 -18.32 1.20
CA GLY A 44 0.03 -19.35 0.20
C GLY A 44 0.97 -20.55 0.29
N THR A 45 0.75 -21.54 -0.58
CA THR A 45 1.61 -22.73 -0.63
C THR A 45 3.05 -22.33 -0.96
N PRO A 46 4.04 -22.65 -0.11
CA PRO A 46 5.41 -22.22 -0.33
C PRO A 46 5.98 -22.77 -1.65
N ALA A 47 6.49 -21.88 -2.49
CA ALA A 47 7.21 -22.19 -3.72
C ALA A 47 8.34 -21.17 -3.93
N ASP A 48 9.17 -21.39 -4.93
CA ASP A 48 10.32 -20.54 -5.25
C ASP A 48 9.97 -19.59 -6.40
N ASN A 49 8.87 -18.87 -6.24
CA ASN A 49 8.44 -17.85 -7.19
C ASN A 49 9.09 -16.49 -6.85
N ALA A 50 9.49 -15.75 -7.87
CA ALA A 50 9.90 -14.35 -7.74
C ALA A 50 8.71 -13.46 -8.14
N LEU A 51 8.13 -12.76 -7.17
CA LEU A 51 6.99 -11.87 -7.35
C LEU A 51 7.44 -10.43 -7.44
N ARG A 52 6.71 -9.60 -8.20
CA ARG A 52 6.99 -8.17 -8.28
C ARG A 52 6.06 -7.42 -7.35
N PHE A 53 6.63 -6.55 -6.52
CA PHE A 53 5.92 -5.69 -5.61
C PHE A 53 6.22 -4.23 -5.95
N GLN A 54 5.17 -3.42 -6.05
CA GLN A 54 5.27 -2.01 -6.40
C GLN A 54 4.50 -1.13 -5.43
N LEU A 55 5.05 0.05 -5.14
CA LEU A 55 4.32 1.19 -4.57
C LEU A 55 4.19 2.25 -5.65
N MET A 56 2.97 2.67 -5.95
CA MET A 56 2.69 3.62 -7.03
C MET A 56 1.69 4.68 -6.60
N ARG A 57 1.79 5.87 -7.21
CA ARG A 57 0.77 6.92 -7.03
C ARG A 57 -0.45 6.68 -7.92
N PHE A 58 -1.62 7.03 -7.41
CA PHE A 58 -2.85 7.09 -8.18
C PHE A 58 -3.55 8.44 -8.03
N THR A 59 -4.37 8.79 -9.03
CA THR A 59 -5.15 10.04 -9.10
C THR A 59 -6.64 9.84 -8.90
N ALA A 60 -7.10 8.59 -8.87
CA ALA A 60 -8.46 8.24 -8.48
C ALA A 60 -8.44 6.95 -7.67
N ALA A 61 -9.09 6.96 -6.51
CA ALA A 61 -9.26 5.79 -5.68
C ALA A 61 -10.16 4.75 -6.38
N GLY A 62 -9.81 3.48 -6.21
CA GLY A 62 -10.59 2.35 -6.70
C GLY A 62 -11.75 1.99 -5.78
N THR A 63 -12.39 0.84 -6.05
CA THR A 63 -13.32 0.21 -5.10
C THR A 63 -12.54 -0.82 -4.28
N VAL A 64 -12.55 -0.64 -2.96
CA VAL A 64 -11.77 -1.40 -1.98
C VAL A 64 -12.64 -1.75 -0.78
N THR A 65 -12.21 -2.75 -0.01
CA THR A 65 -12.75 -2.98 1.34
C THR A 65 -12.14 -1.93 2.28
N ALA A 66 -12.97 -1.18 3.01
CA ALA A 66 -12.49 -0.11 3.87
C ALA A 66 -11.68 -0.67 5.05
N VAL A 67 -10.50 -0.11 5.27
CA VAL A 67 -9.63 -0.41 6.42
C VAL A 67 -9.57 0.82 7.32
N VAL A 68 -9.88 0.65 8.60
CA VAL A 68 -9.80 1.74 9.57
C VAL A 68 -8.35 1.92 9.99
N ALA A 69 -7.77 3.08 9.68
CA ALA A 69 -6.42 3.41 10.11
C ALA A 69 -6.32 3.46 11.65
N ILE A 70 -5.27 2.84 12.18
CA ILE A 70 -5.02 2.75 13.62
C ILE A 70 -4.05 3.85 14.00
N ALA A 71 -4.45 4.74 14.92
CA ALA A 71 -3.53 5.71 15.51
C ALA A 71 -2.49 4.99 16.39
N LEU A 72 -1.21 5.28 16.15
CA LEU A 72 -0.12 4.67 16.93
C LEU A 72 0.00 5.27 18.33
N ASP A 73 -0.40 6.54 18.49
CA ASP A 73 -0.73 7.13 19.77
C ASP A 73 -2.26 7.05 19.95
N PRO A 74 -2.77 6.30 20.94
CA PRO A 74 -4.21 6.17 21.15
C PRO A 74 -4.90 7.48 21.57
N ALA A 75 -4.14 8.53 21.91
CA ALA A 75 -4.68 9.87 22.18
C ALA A 75 -4.87 10.72 20.91
N ASP A 76 -4.31 10.31 19.77
CA ASP A 76 -4.49 11.02 18.51
C ASP A 76 -5.92 10.83 17.97
N PRO A 77 -6.47 11.83 17.25
CA PRO A 77 -7.75 11.69 16.57
C PRO A 77 -7.66 10.68 15.41
N ALA A 78 -8.82 10.30 14.86
CA ALA A 78 -8.85 9.50 13.64
C ALA A 78 -8.14 10.19 12.47
N ALA A 79 -7.49 9.39 11.61
CA ALA A 79 -6.87 9.87 10.39
C ALA A 79 -7.91 10.50 9.45
N LEU A 80 -7.51 11.59 8.78
CA LEU A 80 -8.29 12.19 7.69
C LEU A 80 -8.01 11.49 6.36
N ALA A 81 -6.78 10.98 6.17
CA ALA A 81 -6.51 10.01 5.11
C ALA A 81 -7.26 8.70 5.38
N THR A 82 -7.69 8.05 4.32
CA THR A 82 -8.43 6.78 4.40
C THR A 82 -7.58 5.64 3.86
N SER A 83 -7.96 4.42 4.20
CA SER A 83 -7.28 3.22 3.73
C SER A 83 -8.29 2.20 3.24
N GLY A 84 -7.84 1.36 2.31
CA GLY A 84 -8.62 0.22 1.90
C GLY A 84 -7.77 -0.86 1.26
N GLU A 85 -8.23 -2.09 1.41
CA GLU A 85 -7.58 -3.29 0.96
C GLU A 85 -8.39 -4.02 -0.12
N ASN A 86 -7.79 -5.03 -0.72
CA ASN A 86 -8.44 -5.96 -1.64
C ASN A 86 -9.28 -5.24 -2.72
N ALA A 87 -8.62 -4.52 -3.62
CA ALA A 87 -9.32 -3.76 -4.65
C ALA A 87 -10.12 -4.67 -5.60
N SER A 88 -11.43 -4.41 -5.72
CA SER A 88 -12.30 -5.04 -6.72
C SER A 88 -12.40 -4.21 -8.00
N VAL A 89 -12.12 -2.91 -7.90
CA VAL A 89 -11.88 -2.02 -9.03
C VAL A 89 -10.59 -1.29 -8.72
N GLU A 90 -9.59 -1.42 -9.60
CA GLU A 90 -8.27 -0.85 -9.36
C GLU A 90 -8.28 0.68 -9.30
N PRO A 91 -7.46 1.30 -8.43
CA PRO A 91 -7.17 2.73 -8.51
C PRO A 91 -6.61 3.12 -9.89
N THR A 92 -6.84 4.37 -10.30
CA THR A 92 -6.24 4.91 -11.52
C THR A 92 -4.80 5.31 -11.27
N TYR A 93 -3.90 4.34 -11.41
CA TYR A 93 -2.46 4.56 -11.27
C TYR A 93 -1.91 5.47 -12.37
N THR A 94 -1.04 6.40 -11.99
CA THR A 94 -0.33 7.24 -12.95
C THR A 94 0.78 6.43 -13.60
N ALA A 95 0.86 6.42 -14.93
CA ALA A 95 1.91 5.72 -15.66
C ALA A 95 3.30 6.24 -15.24
N ALA A 96 4.29 5.33 -15.14
CA ALA A 96 5.67 5.66 -14.78
C ALA A 96 5.82 6.43 -13.45
N SER A 97 4.91 6.17 -12.48
CA SER A 97 4.91 6.80 -11.16
C SER A 97 5.26 5.84 -10.02
N GLU A 98 5.95 4.75 -10.36
CA GLU A 98 6.51 3.80 -9.40
C GLU A 98 7.47 4.53 -8.45
N LEU A 99 7.20 4.42 -7.16
CA LEU A 99 8.01 4.98 -6.07
C LEU A 99 8.97 3.93 -5.49
N LEU A 100 8.54 2.68 -5.50
CA LEU A 100 9.31 1.50 -5.15
C LEU A 100 8.88 0.37 -6.07
N ASP A 101 9.84 -0.36 -6.63
CA ASP A 101 9.57 -1.51 -7.48
C ASP A 101 10.67 -2.55 -7.27
N ILE A 102 10.30 -3.71 -6.74
CA ILE A 102 11.22 -4.75 -6.31
C ILE A 102 10.70 -6.13 -6.68
N ALA A 103 11.63 -7.01 -7.07
CA ALA A 103 11.38 -8.44 -7.14
C ALA A 103 11.68 -9.07 -5.77
N LEU A 104 10.76 -9.91 -5.28
CA LEU A 104 10.82 -10.55 -3.98
C LEU A 104 10.59 -12.05 -4.15
N ASN A 105 11.39 -12.87 -3.46
CA ASN A 105 11.09 -14.29 -3.37
C ASN A 105 9.85 -14.49 -2.50
N GLN A 106 8.95 -15.37 -2.91
CA GLN A 106 7.67 -15.64 -2.23
C GLN A 106 7.82 -15.90 -0.73
N ARG A 107 8.90 -16.59 -0.33
CA ARG A 107 9.16 -16.96 1.08
C ARG A 107 9.72 -15.81 1.92
N ALA A 108 10.06 -14.69 1.32
CA ALA A 108 10.67 -13.57 2.01
C ALA A 108 9.61 -12.58 2.50
N THR A 109 9.81 -12.08 3.72
CA THR A 109 9.21 -10.83 4.16
C THR A 109 10.19 -9.71 3.86
N PHE A 110 9.72 -8.64 3.24
CA PHE A 110 10.52 -7.46 2.96
C PHE A 110 9.99 -6.27 3.74
N ARG A 111 10.90 -5.42 4.23
CA ARG A 111 10.58 -4.17 4.89
C ARG A 111 11.36 -3.03 4.26
N TRP A 112 10.65 -2.05 3.74
CA TRP A 112 11.21 -0.77 3.36
C TRP A 112 10.95 0.25 4.47
N VAL A 113 11.98 1.02 4.83
CA VAL A 113 11.88 2.07 5.84
C VAL A 113 12.51 3.33 5.26
N ALA A 114 11.79 4.44 5.33
CA ALA A 114 12.30 5.73 4.91
C ALA A 114 13.42 6.20 5.85
N ALA A 115 14.48 6.78 5.26
CA ALA A 115 15.33 7.70 6.01
C ALA A 115 14.51 8.96 6.37
N PRO A 116 14.86 9.70 7.44
CA PRO A 116 14.13 10.92 7.79
C PRO A 116 14.04 11.91 6.61
N ASN A 117 12.83 12.42 6.31
CA ASN A 117 12.51 13.27 5.15
C ASN A 117 12.58 12.56 3.78
N GLY A 118 12.72 11.23 3.77
CA GLY A 118 12.73 10.38 2.58
C GLY A 118 11.40 9.65 2.35
N GLU A 119 10.34 10.07 3.04
CA GLU A 119 9.03 9.45 2.98
C GLU A 119 8.40 9.53 1.59
N LEU A 120 7.59 8.52 1.25
CA LEU A 120 6.82 8.54 0.02
C LEU A 120 5.52 9.30 0.25
N VAL A 121 5.41 10.47 -0.38
CA VAL A 121 4.30 11.41 -0.10
C VAL A 121 3.24 11.37 -1.18
N ALA A 122 1.96 11.33 -0.77
CA ALA A 122 0.82 11.60 -1.63
C ALA A 122 0.43 13.10 -1.59
N PRO A 123 -0.11 13.67 -2.68
CA PRO A 123 -0.52 15.08 -2.70
C PRO A 123 -1.78 15.33 -1.83
N ALA A 124 -2.00 16.58 -1.42
CA ALA A 124 -3.23 17.02 -0.75
C ALA A 124 -4.37 17.18 -1.75
N THR A 125 -4.81 16.07 -2.33
CA THR A 125 -5.89 16.00 -3.30
C THR A 125 -6.75 14.80 -2.93
N ALA A 126 -8.05 15.05 -2.77
CA ALA A 126 -9.01 13.99 -2.45
C ALA A 126 -8.98 12.90 -3.53
N ALA A 127 -9.02 11.64 -3.10
CA ALA A 127 -8.97 10.45 -3.95
C ALA A 127 -7.63 10.21 -4.68
N ASN A 128 -6.59 11.01 -4.42
CA ASN A 128 -5.21 10.66 -4.78
C ASN A 128 -4.57 9.84 -3.66
N GLY A 129 -3.52 9.09 -3.95
CA GLY A 129 -2.87 8.31 -2.92
C GLY A 129 -1.71 7.46 -3.40
N ILE A 130 -1.32 6.53 -2.54
CA ILE A 130 -0.31 5.50 -2.82
C ILE A 130 -0.97 4.14 -2.59
N GLY A 131 -0.79 3.23 -3.54
CA GLY A 131 -1.26 1.85 -3.43
C GLY A 131 -0.12 0.86 -3.63
N SER A 132 -0.21 -0.28 -2.93
CA SER A 132 0.67 -1.42 -3.14
C SER A 132 0.08 -2.38 -4.15
N ARG A 133 0.86 -2.74 -5.16
CA ARG A 133 0.49 -3.74 -6.16
C ARG A 133 1.45 -4.91 -6.11
N SER A 134 0.88 -6.10 -6.22
CA SER A 134 1.65 -7.32 -6.39
C SER A 134 1.23 -8.02 -7.68
N PHE A 135 2.19 -8.60 -8.40
CA PHE A 135 1.87 -9.44 -9.56
C PHE A 135 2.86 -10.56 -9.82
N HIS A 136 2.30 -11.65 -10.34
CA HIS A 136 3.00 -12.82 -10.82
C HIS A 136 2.08 -13.59 -11.78
N ALA A 137 2.65 -14.26 -12.79
CA ALA A 137 1.85 -14.86 -13.87
C ALA A 137 0.97 -16.04 -13.41
N SER A 138 1.34 -16.73 -12.33
CA SER A 138 0.69 -17.98 -11.92
C SER A 138 0.57 -18.17 -10.41
N TYR A 139 1.06 -17.22 -9.60
CA TYR A 139 0.95 -17.35 -8.15
C TYR A 139 -0.42 -16.85 -7.73
N THR A 140 -1.10 -17.60 -6.88
CA THR A 140 -2.49 -17.34 -6.49
C THR A 140 -2.66 -17.09 -4.99
N GLY A 141 -1.56 -16.98 -4.25
CA GLY A 141 -1.61 -16.56 -2.84
C GLY A 141 -1.76 -15.05 -2.70
N ALA A 142 -2.01 -14.59 -1.48
CA ALA A 142 -2.24 -13.18 -1.18
C ALA A 142 -0.93 -12.44 -0.89
N ASN A 143 -0.87 -11.16 -1.24
CA ASN A 143 0.12 -10.21 -0.76
C ASN A 143 -0.39 -9.51 0.49
N GLU A 144 0.30 -9.72 1.61
CA GLU A 144 -0.01 -9.10 2.89
C GLU A 144 0.88 -7.88 3.07
N VAL A 145 0.27 -6.72 3.37
CA VAL A 145 0.95 -5.43 3.43
C VAL A 145 0.57 -4.68 4.69
N THR A 146 1.56 -4.09 5.34
CA THR A 146 1.35 -3.09 6.41
C THR A 146 2.05 -1.80 6.03
N PHE A 147 1.32 -0.71 6.11
CA PHE A 147 1.79 0.64 5.89
C PHE A 147 1.81 1.39 7.21
N HIS A 148 2.89 2.14 7.46
CA HIS A 148 2.91 3.18 8.49
C HIS A 148 3.18 4.54 7.84
N TRP A 149 2.36 5.53 8.17
CA TRP A 149 2.48 6.88 7.62
C TRP A 149 2.27 7.97 8.67
N ASN A 150 2.79 9.14 8.35
CA ASN A 150 2.47 10.38 9.06
C ASN A 150 1.38 11.14 8.31
N GLU A 151 0.64 11.98 9.03
CA GLU A 151 -0.30 12.97 8.51
C GLU A 151 -0.32 14.25 9.39
#